data_AF-A0A376RCW7-F1
#
_entry.id   AF-A0A376RCW7-F1
#
_cell.length_a   1.000
_cell.length_b   1.000
_cell.length_c   1.000
_cell.angle_alpha   90.00
_cell.angle_beta   90.00
_cell.angle_gamma   90.00
#
_symmetry.space_group_name_H-M   'P 1'
#
loop_
_entity.id
_entity.type
_entity.pdbx_description
1 polymer ?
#
loop_
_entity_poly.entity_id
_entity_poly.type
_entity_poly.pdbx_seq_one_letter_code
_entity_poly.pdbx_strand_id
1 'polypeptide(L)'
;MVLDDEDRENEGDMIFPAETMTVDQMALTIRHGSGIVCLCITEDRRKQLDLPMMVENNTSAYGTGFTVTIEAAEGVTTGVSAADRITTVRAAIADGAKPSDLNRPGHVFPTSRAGRWCTDAWRSY
;
A
#
# COMPACT_ATOMS: atom_id res chain seq x y z
N MET A 1 1.02 14.08 7.60
CA MET A 1 -0.16 14.31 6.73
C MET A 1 0.33 15.03 5.51
N VAL A 2 0.00 14.53 4.32
CA VAL A 2 0.34 15.16 3.05
C VAL A 2 -0.98 15.60 2.42
N LEU A 3 -1.01 16.82 1.89
CA LEU A 3 -2.15 17.38 1.15
C LEU A 3 -1.76 17.49 -0.32
N ASP A 4 -2.68 17.21 -1.23
CA ASP A 4 -2.51 17.39 -2.67
C ASP A 4 -3.22 18.67 -3.11
N ASP A 5 -2.96 19.03 -4.36
CA ASP A 5 -3.51 20.19 -5.03
C ASP A 5 -5.05 20.24 -4.89
N GLU A 6 -5.56 21.43 -4.59
CA GLU A 6 -7.00 21.71 -4.42
C GLU A 6 -7.81 21.37 -5.67
N ASP A 7 -7.19 21.41 -6.86
CA ASP A 7 -7.82 21.13 -8.15
C ASP A 7 -7.70 19.64 -8.57
N ARG A 8 -7.09 18.78 -7.75
CA ARG A 8 -6.97 17.34 -8.02
C ARG A 8 -7.88 16.53 -7.09
N GLU A 9 -7.34 16.04 -5.97
CA GLU A 9 -8.12 15.26 -4.99
C GLU A 9 -8.61 16.16 -3.85
N ASN A 10 -7.86 17.22 -3.49
CA ASN A 10 -8.15 18.04 -2.32
C ASN A 10 -8.33 17.21 -1.04
N GLU A 11 -7.55 16.13 -0.91
CA GLU A 11 -7.58 15.18 0.22
C GLU A 11 -6.29 15.29 1.06
N GLY A 12 -6.34 14.72 2.27
CA GLY A 12 -5.21 14.68 3.18
C GLY A 12 -4.90 13.26 3.63
N ASP A 13 -3.70 12.79 3.30
CA ASP A 13 -3.29 11.41 3.54
C ASP A 13 -2.34 11.30 4.75
N MET A 14 -2.62 10.30 5.59
CA MET A 14 -1.71 9.89 6.66
C MET A 14 -0.64 8.95 6.09
N ILE A 15 0.59 9.46 5.97
CA ILE A 15 1.73 8.70 5.43
C ILE A 15 2.68 8.32 6.56
N PHE A 16 3.11 7.05 6.54
CA PHE A 16 4.10 6.48 7.45
C PHE A 16 5.13 5.70 6.64
N PRO A 17 6.42 5.69 7.03
CA PRO A 17 7.40 4.80 6.42
C PRO A 17 7.02 3.34 6.71
N ALA A 18 6.93 2.51 5.67
CA ALA A 18 6.52 1.11 5.80
C ALA A 18 7.45 0.31 6.74
N GLU A 19 8.74 0.69 6.81
CA GLU A 19 9.76 0.09 7.66
C GLU A 19 9.61 0.40 9.16
N THR A 20 8.90 1.45 9.54
CA THR A 20 8.78 1.86 10.95
C THR A 20 7.34 2.01 11.42
N MET A 21 6.37 1.90 10.52
CA MET A 21 4.95 1.92 10.87
C MET A 21 4.64 0.84 11.91
N THR A 22 3.96 1.26 12.98
CA THR A 22 3.56 0.43 14.13
C THR A 22 2.11 -0.04 14.00
N VAL A 23 1.73 -1.05 14.80
CA VAL A 23 0.36 -1.54 14.88
C VAL A 23 -0.60 -0.45 15.37
N ASP A 24 -0.19 0.38 16.33
CA ASP A 24 -1.02 1.47 16.84
C ASP A 24 -1.24 2.56 15.78
N GLN A 25 -0.22 2.87 14.98
CA GLN A 25 -0.38 3.77 13.83
C GLN A 25 -1.31 3.17 12.77
N MET A 26 -1.23 1.86 12.51
CA MET A 26 -2.18 1.18 11.61
C MET A 26 -3.61 1.24 12.15
N ALA A 27 -3.80 1.01 13.45
CA ALA A 27 -5.10 1.13 14.09
C ALA A 27 -5.63 2.57 14.00
N LEU A 28 -4.78 3.59 14.17
CA LEU A 28 -5.12 4.99 13.97
C LEU A 28 -5.55 5.27 12.53
N THR A 29 -4.79 4.79 11.54
CA THR A 29 -5.12 4.92 10.12
C THR A 29 -6.47 4.29 9.80
N ILE A 30 -6.77 3.12 10.36
CA ILE A 30 -8.08 2.47 10.18
C ILE A 30 -9.19 3.26 10.88
N ARG A 31 -8.92 3.79 12.08
CA ARG A 31 -9.92 4.49 12.89
C ARG A 31 -10.32 5.85 12.30
N HIS A 32 -9.39 6.56 11.68
CA HIS A 32 -9.58 7.95 11.24
C HIS A 32 -9.42 8.17 9.74
N GLY A 33 -8.85 7.21 9.00
CA GLY A 33 -8.79 7.23 7.54
C GLY A 33 -9.99 6.52 6.91
N SER A 34 -9.91 6.30 5.60
CA SER A 34 -10.96 5.60 4.83
C SER A 34 -11.07 4.11 5.14
N GLY A 35 -10.02 3.51 5.74
CA GLY A 35 -9.88 2.07 5.93
C GLY A 35 -9.32 1.33 4.71
N ILE A 36 -9.19 1.99 3.55
CA ILE A 36 -8.45 1.49 2.37
C ILE A 36 -6.99 1.85 2.56
N VAL A 37 -6.22 0.94 3.17
CA VAL A 37 -4.81 1.18 3.47
C VAL A 37 -3.95 0.77 2.28
N CYS A 38 -3.29 1.75 1.68
CA CYS A 38 -2.43 1.56 0.52
C CYS A 38 -0.98 1.33 0.93
N LEU A 39 -0.28 0.49 0.16
CA LEU A 39 1.18 0.32 0.26
C LEU A 39 1.84 0.80 -1.03
N CYS A 40 2.50 1.94 -0.98
CA CYS A 40 3.26 2.42 -2.12
C CYS A 40 4.54 1.62 -2.31
N ILE A 41 4.72 1.06 -3.50
CA ILE A 41 5.90 0.29 -3.88
C ILE A 41 6.48 0.82 -5.18
N THR A 42 7.77 0.57 -5.40
CA THR A 42 8.40 0.85 -6.68
C THR A 42 7.94 -0.17 -7.74
N GLU A 43 8.09 0.19 -9.01
CA GLU A 43 7.80 -0.73 -10.11
C GLU A 43 8.71 -1.97 -10.07
N ASP A 44 9.95 -1.84 -9.59
CA ASP A 44 10.87 -2.97 -9.43
C ASP A 44 10.40 -3.90 -8.30
N ARG A 45 9.93 -3.34 -7.18
CA ARG A 45 9.34 -4.14 -6.09
C ARG A 45 8.06 -4.84 -6.56
N ARG A 46 7.23 -4.17 -7.36
CA ARG A 46 6.03 -4.78 -7.98
C ARG A 46 6.42 -5.98 -8.84
N LYS A 47 7.43 -5.84 -9.70
CA LYS A 47 7.94 -6.92 -10.56
C LYS A 47 8.55 -8.05 -9.73
N GLN A 48 9.36 -7.74 -8.73
CA GLN A 48 9.97 -8.72 -7.82
C GLN A 48 8.91 -9.59 -7.13
N LEU A 49 7.82 -8.98 -6.68
CA LEU A 49 6.73 -9.66 -5.98
C LEU A 49 5.67 -10.26 -6.92
N ASP A 50 5.87 -10.16 -8.24
CA ASP A 50 4.90 -10.58 -9.26
C ASP A 50 3.47 -10.10 -8.94
N LEU A 51 3.32 -8.77 -8.87
CA LEU A 51 2.04 -8.12 -8.60
C LEU A 51 1.50 -7.47 -9.89
N PRO A 52 0.66 -8.15 -10.68
CA PRO A 52 -0.03 -7.54 -11.82
C PRO A 52 -0.85 -6.32 -11.41
N MET A 53 -1.04 -5.38 -12.34
CA MET A 53 -2.01 -4.30 -12.15
C MET A 53 -3.40 -4.89 -11.98
N MET A 54 -4.24 -4.25 -11.15
CA MET A 54 -5.58 -4.75 -10.83
C MET A 54 -6.48 -4.87 -12.06
N VAL A 55 -6.32 -3.94 -13.03
CA VAL A 55 -7.07 -3.90 -14.29
C VAL A 55 -6.14 -3.56 -15.44
N GLU A 56 -6.41 -4.11 -16.63
CA GLU A 56 -5.67 -3.80 -17.85
C GLU A 56 -6.00 -2.41 -18.39
N ASN A 57 -7.28 -2.04 -18.42
CA ASN A 57 -7.77 -0.72 -18.84
C ASN A 57 -8.28 0.07 -17.63
N ASN A 58 -7.43 0.93 -17.07
CA ASN A 58 -7.76 1.73 -15.90
C ASN A 58 -8.59 2.96 -16.30
N THR A 59 -9.85 2.97 -15.91
CA THR A 59 -10.81 4.05 -16.17
C THR A 59 -11.10 4.91 -14.93
N SER A 60 -10.33 4.76 -13.85
CA SER A 60 -10.49 5.60 -12.65
C SER A 60 -10.18 7.06 -12.99
N ALA A 61 -10.93 7.98 -12.37
CA ALA A 61 -10.82 9.42 -12.64
C ALA A 61 -9.38 9.96 -12.49
N TYR A 62 -8.63 9.41 -11.54
CA TYR A 62 -7.25 9.82 -11.25
C TYR A 62 -6.20 8.81 -11.74
N GLY A 63 -6.60 7.75 -12.42
CA GLY A 63 -5.69 6.73 -12.95
C GLY A 63 -4.91 5.96 -11.87
N THR A 64 -5.45 5.83 -10.65
CA THR A 64 -4.75 5.27 -9.49
C THR A 64 -4.23 3.87 -9.79
N GLY A 65 -2.92 3.68 -9.63
CA GLY A 65 -2.22 2.49 -10.08
C GLY A 65 -2.25 1.32 -9.11
N PHE A 66 -3.43 0.82 -8.77
CA PHE A 66 -3.57 -0.35 -7.91
C PHE A 66 -3.07 -1.63 -8.58
N THR A 67 -2.35 -2.46 -7.82
CA THR A 67 -2.07 -3.86 -8.16
C THR A 67 -3.18 -4.76 -7.62
N VAL A 68 -3.09 -6.07 -7.90
CA VAL A 68 -3.83 -7.07 -7.11
C VAL A 68 -3.52 -6.87 -5.62
N THR A 69 -4.54 -7.03 -4.76
CA THR A 69 -4.38 -6.86 -3.31
C THR A 69 -3.64 -8.04 -2.71
N ILE A 70 -2.99 -7.81 -1.57
CA ILE A 70 -2.07 -8.77 -0.95
C ILE A 70 -2.42 -9.04 0.50
N GLU A 71 -2.03 -10.22 0.96
CA GLU A 71 -2.02 -10.66 2.36
C GLU A 71 -0.71 -11.40 2.62
N ALA A 72 -0.13 -11.33 3.82
CA ALA A 72 1.00 -12.19 4.16
C ALA A 72 0.59 -13.67 4.05
N ALA A 73 1.49 -14.51 3.55
CA ALA A 73 1.27 -15.95 3.49
C ALA A 73 1.27 -16.58 4.89
N GLU A 74 2.04 -16.01 5.83
CA GLU A 74 2.23 -16.52 7.19
C GLU A 74 2.13 -15.37 8.21
N GLY A 75 1.89 -15.72 9.48
CA GLY A 75 1.85 -14.76 10.59
C GLY A 75 0.60 -13.89 10.66
N VAL A 76 -0.45 -14.25 9.92
CA VAL A 76 -1.76 -13.59 9.90
C VAL A 76 -2.88 -14.60 10.14
N THR A 77 -4.07 -14.09 10.45
CA THR A 77 -5.29 -14.90 10.61
C THR A 77 -6.22 -14.65 9.43
N THR A 78 -7.02 -13.59 9.50
CA THR A 78 -7.95 -13.17 8.45
C THR A 78 -7.37 -12.07 7.58
N GLY A 79 -6.28 -11.42 8.00
CA GLY A 79 -5.60 -10.39 7.22
C GLY A 79 -6.06 -8.95 7.49
N VAL A 80 -7.28 -8.78 7.98
CA VAL A 80 -7.91 -7.44 8.06
C VAL A 80 -7.52 -6.64 9.30
N SER A 81 -7.01 -7.30 10.34
CA SER A 81 -6.65 -6.67 11.62
C SER A 81 -5.50 -5.66 11.46
N ALA A 82 -5.37 -4.69 12.36
CA ALA A 82 -4.24 -3.75 12.31
C ALA A 82 -2.88 -4.46 12.38
N ALA A 83 -2.78 -5.52 13.19
CA ALA A 83 -1.57 -6.33 13.29
C ALA A 83 -1.33 -7.12 12.00
N ASP A 84 -2.36 -7.75 11.46
CA ASP A 84 -2.26 -8.58 10.25
C ASP A 84 -1.84 -7.72 9.05
N ARG A 85 -2.43 -6.52 8.88
CA ARG A 85 -2.03 -5.59 7.81
C ARG A 85 -0.57 -5.14 7.96
N ILE A 86 -0.08 -4.93 9.18
CA ILE A 86 1.34 -4.63 9.41
C ILE A 86 2.21 -5.83 9.02
N THR A 87 1.84 -7.06 9.40
CA THR A 87 2.54 -8.28 8.97
C THR A 87 2.60 -8.37 7.44
N THR A 88 1.49 -8.12 6.75
CA THR A 88 1.41 -8.06 5.28
C THR A 88 2.33 -6.99 4.70
N VAL A 89 2.34 -5.78 5.26
CA VAL A 89 3.28 -4.71 4.84
C VAL A 89 4.72 -5.15 5.02
N ARG A 90 5.07 -5.79 6.14
CA ARG A 90 6.45 -6.25 6.43
C ARG A 90 6.88 -7.36 5.47
N ALA A 91 6.00 -8.32 5.19
CA ALA A 91 6.28 -9.37 4.21
C ALA A 91 6.56 -8.80 2.81
N ALA A 92 5.81 -7.77 2.39
CA ALA A 92 5.98 -7.16 1.07
C ALA A 92 7.29 -6.35 0.94
N ILE A 93 7.70 -5.62 1.99
CA ILE A 93 8.89 -4.76 1.95
C ILE A 93 10.20 -5.46 2.32
N ALA A 94 10.14 -6.67 2.91
CA ALA A 94 11.31 -7.39 3.39
C ALA A 94 12.40 -7.55 2.31
N ASP A 95 13.66 -7.54 2.73
CA ASP A 95 14.79 -7.82 1.85
C ASP A 95 14.69 -9.25 1.31
N GLY A 96 14.74 -9.38 -0.01
CA GLY A 96 14.60 -10.68 -0.67
C GLY A 96 13.18 -11.26 -0.66
N ALA A 97 12.15 -10.46 -0.35
CA ALA A 97 10.75 -10.88 -0.43
C ALA A 97 10.43 -11.51 -1.79
N LYS A 98 9.64 -12.58 -1.78
CA LYS A 98 9.29 -13.39 -2.94
C LYS A 98 7.79 -13.37 -3.18
N PRO A 99 7.32 -13.67 -4.40
CA PRO A 99 5.90 -13.76 -4.68
C PRO A 99 5.12 -14.72 -3.77
N SER A 100 5.77 -15.80 -3.31
CA SER A 100 5.20 -16.83 -2.41
C SER A 100 4.92 -16.34 -1.00
N ASP A 101 5.54 -15.23 -0.58
CA ASP A 101 5.40 -14.69 0.77
C ASP A 101 4.09 -13.91 0.93
N LEU A 102 3.36 -13.75 -0.17
CA LEU A 102 2.09 -13.02 -0.25
C LEU A 102 1.00 -13.88 -0.90
N ASN A 103 -0.15 -13.98 -0.25
CA ASN A 103 -1.39 -14.46 -0.84
C ASN A 103 -2.08 -13.35 -1.64
N ARG A 104 -2.90 -13.73 -2.62
CA ARG A 104 -3.68 -12.84 -3.49
C ARG A 104 -5.07 -13.47 -3.72
N PRO A 105 -6.20 -12.78 -3.50
CA PRO A 105 -6.33 -11.40 -2.98
C PRO A 105 -6.04 -11.29 -1.47
N GLY A 106 -6.05 -10.06 -0.96
CA GLY A 106 -5.95 -9.72 0.47
C GLY A 106 -6.46 -8.32 0.83
N HIS A 107 -6.12 -7.84 2.02
CA HIS A 107 -6.67 -6.60 2.61
C HIS A 107 -5.71 -5.39 2.62
N VAL A 108 -4.51 -5.53 2.07
CA VAL A 108 -3.59 -4.40 1.80
C VAL A 108 -3.57 -4.13 0.30
N PHE A 109 -3.55 -2.85 -0.08
CA PHE A 109 -3.72 -2.39 -1.47
C PHE A 109 -2.42 -1.79 -2.01
N PRO A 110 -1.54 -2.55 -2.69
CA PRO A 110 -0.32 -1.97 -3.22
C PRO A 110 -0.60 -1.07 -4.42
N THR A 111 0.20 -0.01 -4.56
CA THR A 111 0.14 0.90 -5.69
C THR A 111 1.53 1.02 -6.33
N SER A 112 1.63 0.81 -7.66
CA SER A 112 2.93 0.81 -8.37
C SER A 112 3.13 1.97 -9.34
N ARG A 113 2.07 2.71 -9.66
CA ARG A 113 2.24 4.04 -10.23
C ARG A 113 2.10 5.01 -9.09
N ALA A 114 3.13 5.83 -8.94
CA ALA A 114 3.06 7.00 -8.12
C ALA A 114 1.83 7.84 -8.55
N GLY A 115 0.72 7.72 -7.82
CA GLY A 115 0.01 8.95 -7.49
C GLY A 115 1.07 9.89 -6.95
N ARG A 116 1.17 11.12 -7.49
CA ARG A 116 2.33 12.00 -7.28
C ARG A 116 2.77 12.06 -5.82
N TRP A 117 1.82 11.97 -4.88
CA TRP A 117 1.97 11.62 -3.47
C TRP A 117 3.16 10.74 -3.09
N CYS A 118 3.27 9.53 -3.67
CA CYS A 118 4.33 8.62 -3.27
C CYS A 118 5.66 9.11 -3.82
N THR A 119 5.75 9.53 -5.09
CA THR A 119 6.97 10.16 -5.61
C THR A 119 7.39 11.46 -4.91
N ASP A 120 6.46 12.27 -4.42
CA ASP A 120 6.75 13.55 -3.76
C ASP A 120 7.14 13.35 -2.29
N ALA A 121 6.57 12.35 -1.62
CA ALA A 121 7.06 11.86 -0.34
C ALA A 121 8.49 11.29 -0.45
N TRP A 122 8.83 10.61 -1.56
CA TRP A 122 10.19 10.13 -1.84
C TRP A 122 11.16 11.24 -2.27
N ARG A 123 10.69 12.43 -2.69
CA ARG A 123 11.55 13.58 -3.05
C ARG A 123 11.89 14.49 -1.87
N SER A 124 11.18 14.33 -0.76
CA SER A 124 11.36 15.13 0.45
C SER A 124 12.36 14.52 1.44
N TYR A 125 13.05 13.44 1.04
CA TYR A 125 14.13 12.75 1.77
C TYR A 125 15.31 12.45 0.84
#